data_AF-A0A6B0ZS04-F1
#
_entry.id   AF-A0A6B0ZS04-F1
#
_cell.length_a   1.000
_cell.length_b   1.000
_cell.length_c   1.000
_cell.angle_alpha   90.00
_cell.angle_beta   90.00
_cell.angle_gamma   90.00
#
_symmetry.space_group_name_H-M   'P 1'
#
loop_
_entity.id
_entity.type
_entity.pdbx_description
1 polymer ?
#
loop_
_entity_poly.entity_id
_entity_poly.type
_entity_poly.pdbx_seq_one_letter_code
_entity_poly.pdbx_strand_id
1 'polypeptide(L)'
;MGVEQCLARARDRLLSLQDIEGWWKDELETNVSIEAEDLFLREFLGIADPEVTRQTANWIRHSQRADGTWATFFQGPADLSVTVEAYWALRYAGDPVDADHMTKAADYIRSEGGLERSRVFTRIWMALFGLWRWEDLPALPPEVILLPKQVPLNIYDFACWARQTVVSLTVVGAHRPVRSMGINLDEIRTGATPPEQELAPPGTVARRFQRLDQALHHYENRPHRRLREWSLRRAEQWIIARQEADGCWGGIQPPWVYSLLALYVRGYSLHHPILAQGLAGFDAWTIVEDDMRRLECCQSPVWDTCLALIALADAGVGPDDSQMEAGARWLMDQEVQVVGDWAEQRPHLAPGGWAFEFENNFYPDLDDTAEVALALRRINHTDARKVNRALDRAVEWVQGMQCQDGGWAAFDADNCSPLVAELPFCDFGEVIDPPSADVTAHVIEMLCELDGDGLGLKVDPVVVDRGVQWLSDEQEDDGSWYGRWGANYIYGTGAAIPALISAGIPTDDDRVVRACKWLESVQNNDGGWGEDMRSYTNQEWRGRGESTPSQTAWALLALVAAGRAGEETTRRGVAWLVENQRRDGDWDEPWYTGTGFSGDFYIRYHLYRLVFPVMALGRWMRAMADEA
;
A
#
# COMPACT_ATOMS: atom_id res chain seq x y z
N MET A 1 26.51 8.27 22.92
CA MET A 1 25.78 7.13 23.52
C MET A 1 26.38 5.87 22.91
N GLY A 2 26.48 4.76 23.63
CA GLY A 2 26.96 3.49 23.02
C GLY A 2 25.84 2.83 22.20
N VAL A 3 26.20 2.03 21.19
CA VAL A 3 25.23 1.28 20.35
C VAL A 3 24.32 0.39 21.19
N GLU A 4 24.88 -0.33 22.16
CA GLU A 4 24.13 -1.18 23.10
C GLU A 4 23.05 -0.40 23.88
N GLN A 5 23.38 0.80 24.34
CA GLN A 5 22.42 1.65 25.05
C GLN A 5 21.32 2.17 24.11
N CYS A 6 21.67 2.50 22.86
CA CYS A 6 20.71 2.90 21.84
C CYS A 6 19.71 1.78 21.56
N LEU A 7 20.22 0.57 21.29
CA LEU A 7 19.40 -0.62 21.04
C LEU A 7 18.50 -0.96 22.24
N ALA A 8 19.02 -0.93 23.47
CA ALA A 8 18.22 -1.24 24.65
C ALA A 8 17.03 -0.27 24.80
N ARG A 9 17.25 1.04 24.59
CA ARG A 9 16.18 2.05 24.69
C ARG A 9 15.13 1.88 23.60
N ALA A 10 15.56 1.57 22.37
CA ALA A 10 14.66 1.33 21.25
C ALA A 10 13.83 0.06 21.44
N ARG A 11 14.45 -1.02 21.91
CA ARG A 11 13.76 -2.27 22.28
C ARG A 11 12.73 -2.04 23.38
N ASP A 12 13.10 -1.34 24.45
CA ASP A 12 12.19 -1.05 25.56
C ASP A 12 11.02 -0.15 25.10
N ARG A 13 11.29 0.79 24.18
CA ARG A 13 10.26 1.60 23.52
C ARG A 13 9.32 0.74 22.69
N LEU A 14 9.83 -0.15 21.84
CA LEU A 14 9.01 -1.03 21.00
C LEU A 14 8.14 -1.96 21.85
N LEU A 15 8.68 -2.57 22.91
CA LEU A 15 7.90 -3.36 23.88
C LEU A 15 6.78 -2.53 24.52
N SER A 16 7.02 -1.25 24.81
CA SER A 16 6.01 -0.38 25.42
C SER A 16 4.82 -0.03 24.50
N LEU A 17 4.94 -0.31 23.20
CA LEU A 17 3.92 -0.04 22.19
C LEU A 17 3.01 -1.24 21.92
N GLN A 18 3.29 -2.42 22.49
CA GLN A 18 2.43 -3.58 22.29
C GLN A 18 1.03 -3.32 22.85
N ASP A 19 0.00 -3.59 22.06
CA ASP A 19 -1.37 -3.59 22.54
C ASP A 19 -1.60 -4.73 23.54
N ILE A 20 -2.61 -4.57 24.40
CA ILE A 20 -2.98 -5.60 25.38
C ILE A 20 -3.41 -6.93 24.73
N GLU A 21 -3.88 -6.89 23.49
CA GLU A 21 -4.24 -8.06 22.70
C GLU A 21 -3.01 -8.75 22.05
N GLY A 22 -1.83 -8.12 22.11
CA GLY A 22 -0.55 -8.72 21.70
C GLY A 22 0.00 -8.22 20.37
N TRP A 23 -0.77 -7.44 19.60
CA TRP A 23 -0.33 -6.87 18.33
C TRP A 23 0.39 -5.52 18.49
N TRP A 24 1.10 -5.13 17.44
CA TRP A 24 1.59 -3.77 17.24
C TRP A 24 0.87 -3.16 16.05
N LYS A 25 0.60 -1.86 16.15
CA LYS A 25 0.07 -1.06 15.05
C LYS A 25 0.36 0.40 15.36
N ASP A 26 0.94 1.13 14.42
CA ASP A 26 1.00 2.60 14.47
C ASP A 26 0.17 3.17 13.32
N GLU A 27 0.08 4.49 13.22
CA GLU A 27 -0.66 5.15 12.15
C GLU A 27 -0.09 4.84 10.75
N LEU A 28 -0.99 4.58 9.81
CA LEU A 28 -0.69 4.52 8.38
C LEU A 28 -1.18 5.78 7.67
N GLU A 29 -0.27 6.74 7.49
CA GLU A 29 -0.57 8.08 6.99
C GLU A 29 -0.37 8.17 5.47
N THR A 30 -1.26 8.89 4.76
CA THR A 30 -1.17 9.08 3.30
C THR A 30 -1.37 10.52 2.86
N ASN A 31 -2.54 10.91 2.36
CA ASN A 31 -2.81 12.29 1.97
C ASN A 31 -4.28 12.66 2.15
N VAL A 32 -4.56 13.96 2.08
CA VAL A 32 -5.86 14.52 2.44
C VAL A 32 -7.03 14.15 1.53
N SER A 33 -6.79 13.45 0.42
CA SER A 33 -7.89 12.90 -0.40
C SER A 33 -8.77 11.96 0.41
N ILE A 34 -8.17 11.15 1.29
CA ILE A 34 -8.88 10.15 2.10
C ILE A 34 -9.92 10.82 3.00
N GLU A 35 -9.55 11.93 3.64
CA GLU A 35 -10.46 12.72 4.46
C GLU A 35 -11.50 13.50 3.64
N ALA A 36 -11.09 14.10 2.53
CA ALA A 36 -12.00 14.85 1.66
C ALA A 36 -13.12 13.93 1.13
N GLU A 37 -12.76 12.75 0.65
CA GLU A 37 -13.69 11.76 0.12
C GLU A 37 -14.61 11.16 1.19
N ASP A 38 -14.17 11.01 2.44
CA ASP A 38 -15.05 10.62 3.55
C ASP A 38 -16.14 11.68 3.80
N LEU A 39 -15.81 12.98 3.76
CA LEU A 39 -16.82 14.04 3.83
C LEU A 39 -17.81 13.97 2.67
N PHE A 40 -17.30 13.76 1.46
CA PHE A 40 -18.13 13.62 0.26
C PHE A 40 -19.03 12.39 0.35
N LEU A 41 -18.54 11.26 0.85
CA LEU A 41 -19.33 10.06 1.08
C LEU A 41 -20.47 10.33 2.06
N ARG A 42 -20.16 10.90 3.22
CA ARG A 42 -21.16 11.14 4.28
C ARG A 42 -22.25 12.10 3.82
N GLU A 43 -21.88 13.18 3.14
CA GLU A 43 -22.84 14.09 2.52
C GLU A 43 -23.70 13.37 1.48
N PHE A 44 -23.07 12.57 0.60
CA PHE A 44 -23.79 11.85 -0.44
C PHE A 44 -24.78 10.85 0.16
N LEU A 45 -24.44 10.16 1.25
CA LEU A 45 -25.34 9.23 1.93
C LEU A 45 -26.41 9.94 2.78
N GLY A 46 -26.25 11.23 3.06
CA GLY A 46 -27.15 12.02 3.92
C GLY A 46 -26.92 11.78 5.42
N ILE A 47 -25.68 11.45 5.80
CA ILE A 47 -25.23 11.18 7.18
C ILE A 47 -24.13 12.14 7.63
N ALA A 48 -23.91 13.24 6.90
CA ALA A 48 -22.95 14.26 7.28
C ALA A 48 -23.27 14.83 8.67
N ASP A 49 -22.25 14.90 9.51
CA ASP A 49 -22.31 15.48 10.84
C ASP A 49 -21.47 16.77 10.87
N PRO A 50 -22.01 17.90 11.39
CA PRO A 50 -21.29 19.16 11.40
C PRO A 50 -20.00 19.14 12.22
N GLU A 51 -19.94 18.35 13.30
CA GLU A 51 -18.75 18.26 14.14
C GLU A 51 -17.66 17.44 13.44
N VAL A 52 -18.03 16.30 12.85
CA VAL A 52 -17.11 15.51 11.99
C VAL A 52 -16.57 16.36 10.86
N THR A 53 -17.44 17.11 10.17
CA THR A 53 -17.05 18.01 9.07
C THR A 53 -16.03 19.05 9.53
N ARG A 54 -16.27 19.65 10.69
CA ARG A 54 -15.40 20.68 11.27
C ARG A 54 -14.03 20.11 11.66
N GLN A 55 -13.99 18.96 12.34
CA GLN A 55 -12.75 18.31 12.76
C GLN A 55 -11.92 17.83 11.57
N THR A 56 -12.56 17.28 10.54
CA THR A 56 -11.88 16.87 9.31
C THR A 56 -11.37 18.08 8.52
N ALA A 57 -12.15 19.16 8.43
CA ALA A 57 -11.67 20.40 7.82
C ALA A 57 -10.49 21.04 8.59
N ASN A 58 -10.44 20.87 9.92
CA ASN A 58 -9.29 21.30 10.72
C ASN A 58 -8.01 20.53 10.34
N TRP A 59 -8.11 19.22 10.16
CA TRP A 59 -7.00 18.40 9.66
C TRP A 59 -6.55 18.84 8.26
N ILE A 60 -7.49 18.99 7.32
CA ILE A 60 -7.16 19.40 5.95
C ILE A 60 -6.46 20.78 5.95
N ARG A 61 -6.93 21.75 6.75
CA ARG A 61 -6.25 23.05 6.93
C ARG A 61 -4.87 22.92 7.54
N HIS A 62 -4.69 22.04 8.52
CA HIS A 62 -3.40 21.80 9.16
C HIS A 62 -2.37 21.24 8.18
N SER A 63 -2.80 20.35 7.29
CA SER A 63 -1.94 19.71 6.28
C SER A 63 -1.63 20.61 5.08
N GLN A 64 -2.20 21.82 5.01
CA GLN A 64 -1.93 22.75 3.92
C GLN A 64 -0.51 23.31 4.02
N ARG A 65 0.20 23.31 2.89
CA ARG A 65 1.54 23.88 2.79
C ARG A 65 1.50 25.41 2.74
N ALA A 66 2.64 26.05 2.98
CA ALA A 66 2.76 27.51 3.01
C ALA A 66 2.44 28.20 1.66
N ASP A 67 2.62 27.48 0.54
CA ASP A 67 2.26 27.90 -0.82
C ASP A 67 0.75 27.72 -1.12
N GLY A 68 -0.02 27.18 -0.18
CA GLY A 68 -1.47 26.97 -0.28
C GLY A 68 -1.88 25.65 -0.92
N THR A 69 -0.94 24.74 -1.19
CA THR A 69 -1.23 23.46 -1.85
C THR A 69 -1.17 22.28 -0.88
N TRP A 70 -1.57 21.12 -1.39
CA TRP A 70 -1.37 19.82 -0.74
C TRP A 70 -0.54 18.92 -1.68
N ALA A 71 0.11 17.93 -1.09
CA ALA A 71 1.00 16.99 -1.78
C ALA A 71 0.63 15.54 -1.43
N THR A 72 1.15 14.58 -2.19
CA THR A 72 0.95 13.15 -1.95
C THR A 72 1.90 12.54 -0.92
N PHE A 73 2.91 13.30 -0.48
CA PHE A 73 3.87 12.93 0.58
C PHE A 73 4.49 14.18 1.22
N PHE A 74 5.12 14.01 2.39
CA PHE A 74 5.76 15.10 3.13
C PHE A 74 6.80 15.85 2.29
N GLN A 75 6.66 17.18 2.22
CA GLN A 75 7.48 18.07 1.38
C GLN A 75 7.55 17.69 -0.11
N GLY A 76 6.61 16.89 -0.61
CA GLY A 76 6.44 16.61 -2.04
C GLY A 76 6.07 17.85 -2.85
N PRO A 77 6.13 17.77 -4.19
CA PRO A 77 5.56 18.79 -5.05
C PRO A 77 4.05 18.91 -4.80
N ALA A 78 3.48 20.06 -5.13
CA ALA A 78 2.04 20.24 -5.11
C ALA A 78 1.37 19.23 -6.05
N ASP A 79 0.27 18.61 -5.62
CA ASP A 79 -0.54 17.73 -6.45
C ASP A 79 -1.87 18.42 -6.79
N LEU A 80 -2.25 18.38 -8.07
CA LEU A 80 -3.48 19.04 -8.53
C LEU A 80 -4.73 18.41 -7.94
N SER A 81 -4.85 17.08 -8.01
CA SER A 81 -6.08 16.37 -7.63
C SER A 81 -6.30 16.44 -6.12
N VAL A 82 -5.26 16.21 -5.34
CA VAL A 82 -5.28 16.36 -3.87
C VAL A 82 -5.62 17.81 -3.49
N THR A 83 -5.04 18.81 -4.17
CA THR A 83 -5.35 20.22 -3.88
C THR A 83 -6.80 20.59 -4.27
N VAL A 84 -7.33 20.04 -5.36
CA VAL A 84 -8.73 20.23 -5.78
C VAL A 84 -9.69 19.63 -4.75
N GLU A 85 -9.45 18.40 -4.31
CA GLU A 85 -10.29 17.72 -3.33
C GLU A 85 -10.24 18.40 -1.95
N ALA A 86 -9.04 18.80 -1.51
CA ALA A 86 -8.86 19.57 -0.27
C ALA A 86 -9.59 20.93 -0.34
N TYR A 87 -9.42 21.68 -1.44
CA TYR A 87 -10.13 22.94 -1.66
C TYR A 87 -11.64 22.74 -1.59
N TRP A 88 -12.16 21.72 -2.28
CA TRP A 88 -13.58 21.41 -2.30
C TRP A 88 -14.10 21.04 -0.90
N ALA A 89 -13.38 20.20 -0.16
CA ALA A 89 -13.74 19.85 1.22
C ALA A 89 -13.81 21.08 2.14
N LEU A 90 -12.85 22.01 2.03
CA LEU A 90 -12.88 23.26 2.79
C LEU A 90 -14.02 24.20 2.36
N ARG A 91 -14.30 24.30 1.05
CA ARG A 91 -15.49 25.03 0.55
C ARG A 91 -16.78 24.47 1.13
N TYR A 92 -16.90 23.14 1.20
CA TYR A 92 -18.05 22.44 1.80
C TYR A 92 -18.14 22.70 3.30
N ALA A 93 -17.01 22.72 4.02
CA ALA A 93 -16.95 23.04 5.44
C ALA A 93 -17.28 24.51 5.77
N GLY A 94 -17.40 25.38 4.75
CA GLY A 94 -17.82 26.77 4.88
C GLY A 94 -16.71 27.80 4.74
N ASP A 95 -15.50 27.39 4.38
CA ASP A 95 -14.39 28.33 4.16
C ASP A 95 -14.69 29.26 2.97
N PRO A 96 -14.56 30.59 3.14
CA PRO A 96 -14.93 31.54 2.11
C PRO A 96 -13.85 31.60 1.02
N VAL A 97 -14.28 31.78 -0.23
CA VAL A 97 -13.40 31.78 -1.43
C VAL A 97 -12.30 32.84 -1.38
N ASP A 98 -12.51 33.92 -0.63
CA ASP A 98 -11.60 35.06 -0.48
C ASP A 98 -10.70 34.97 0.76
N ALA A 99 -10.76 33.88 1.53
CA ALA A 99 -9.76 33.61 2.54
C ALA A 99 -8.38 33.42 1.89
N ASP A 100 -7.32 33.87 2.58
CA ASP A 100 -5.93 33.82 2.06
C ASP A 100 -5.51 32.40 1.65
N HIS A 101 -5.84 31.42 2.50
CA HIS A 101 -5.48 30.02 2.27
C HIS A 101 -6.27 29.38 1.11
N MET A 102 -7.52 29.80 0.91
CA MET A 102 -8.35 29.38 -0.23
C MET A 102 -7.89 30.04 -1.53
N THR A 103 -7.52 31.31 -1.48
CA THR A 103 -7.06 32.06 -2.68
C THR A 103 -5.78 31.44 -3.25
N LYS A 104 -4.81 31.10 -2.40
CA LYS A 104 -3.56 30.46 -2.82
C LYS A 104 -3.80 29.10 -3.48
N ALA A 105 -4.64 28.26 -2.87
CA ALA A 105 -5.05 26.98 -3.44
C ALA A 105 -5.73 27.16 -4.80
N ALA A 106 -6.66 28.12 -4.92
CA ALA A 106 -7.37 28.41 -6.16
C ALA A 106 -6.46 28.98 -7.26
N ASP A 107 -5.46 29.79 -6.90
CA ASP A 107 -4.44 30.29 -7.84
C ASP A 107 -3.61 29.14 -8.43
N TYR A 108 -3.15 28.22 -7.57
CA TYR A 108 -2.43 27.01 -8.00
C TYR A 108 -3.30 26.11 -8.88
N ILE A 109 -4.52 25.79 -8.45
CA ILE A 109 -5.43 24.95 -9.24
C ILE A 109 -5.63 25.54 -10.64
N ARG A 110 -5.84 26.86 -10.75
CA ARG A 110 -5.98 27.52 -12.05
C ARG A 110 -4.69 27.51 -12.87
N SER A 111 -3.52 27.64 -12.25
CA SER A 111 -2.24 27.59 -12.98
C SER A 111 -1.97 26.22 -13.59
N GLU A 112 -2.45 25.15 -12.97
CA GLU A 112 -2.33 23.77 -13.46
C GLU A 112 -3.47 23.35 -14.41
N GLY A 113 -4.28 24.30 -14.87
CA GLY A 113 -5.36 24.06 -15.84
C GLY A 113 -6.72 23.76 -15.22
N GLY A 114 -6.91 24.07 -13.94
CA GLY A 114 -8.20 24.01 -13.27
C GLY A 114 -8.61 22.61 -12.85
N LEU A 115 -9.81 22.51 -12.27
CA LEU A 115 -10.38 21.21 -11.89
C LEU A 115 -10.55 20.27 -13.10
N GLU A 116 -10.63 20.81 -14.33
CA GLU A 116 -10.74 20.02 -15.56
C GLU A 116 -9.54 19.09 -15.79
N ARG A 117 -8.38 19.38 -15.18
CA ARG A 117 -7.14 18.62 -15.29
C ARG A 117 -6.91 17.63 -14.14
N SER A 118 -7.84 17.53 -13.18
CA SER A 118 -7.78 16.55 -12.09
C SER A 118 -7.97 15.11 -12.59
N ARG A 119 -7.59 14.12 -11.78
CA ARG A 119 -7.72 12.68 -12.11
C ARG A 119 -9.19 12.24 -12.26
N VAL A 120 -9.43 11.09 -12.90
CA VAL A 120 -10.78 10.56 -13.12
C VAL A 120 -11.53 10.35 -11.81
N PHE A 121 -10.88 9.85 -10.76
CA PHE A 121 -11.51 9.64 -9.43
C PHE A 121 -12.09 10.93 -8.84
N THR A 122 -11.32 12.04 -8.86
CA THR A 122 -11.81 13.36 -8.42
C THR A 122 -13.06 13.78 -9.18
N ARG A 123 -13.09 13.52 -10.48
CA ARG A 123 -14.21 13.90 -11.35
C ARG A 123 -15.42 12.97 -11.22
N ILE A 124 -15.22 11.71 -10.84
CA ILE A 124 -16.31 10.81 -10.41
C ILE A 124 -17.00 11.37 -9.17
N TRP A 125 -16.23 11.80 -8.17
CA TRP A 125 -16.78 12.47 -6.99
C TRP A 125 -17.54 13.75 -7.35
N MET A 126 -16.98 14.58 -8.24
CA MET A 126 -17.69 15.76 -8.74
C MET A 126 -18.99 15.41 -9.49
N ALA A 127 -19.02 14.31 -10.24
CA ALA A 127 -20.22 13.86 -10.94
C ALA A 127 -21.33 13.40 -9.99
N LEU A 128 -20.97 12.77 -8.86
CA LEU A 128 -21.91 12.44 -7.78
C LEU A 128 -22.62 13.68 -7.22
N PHE A 129 -21.97 14.85 -7.28
CA PHE A 129 -22.51 16.13 -6.80
C PHE A 129 -22.97 17.11 -7.89
N GLY A 130 -23.02 16.65 -9.15
CA GLY A 130 -23.46 17.48 -10.28
C GLY A 130 -22.49 18.60 -10.66
N LEU A 131 -21.27 18.56 -10.12
CA LEU A 131 -20.16 19.44 -10.47
C LEU A 131 -19.41 18.95 -11.73
N TRP A 132 -19.64 17.71 -12.14
CA TRP A 132 -19.16 17.16 -13.40
C TRP A 132 -20.29 16.39 -14.10
N ARG A 133 -20.23 16.27 -15.43
CA ARG A 133 -21.23 15.50 -16.17
C ARG A 133 -20.79 14.05 -16.26
N TRP A 134 -21.69 13.12 -15.92
CA TRP A 134 -21.44 11.69 -16.05
C TRP A 134 -21.11 11.26 -17.49
N GLU A 135 -21.60 11.97 -18.51
CA GLU A 135 -21.30 11.69 -19.91
C GLU A 135 -19.90 12.11 -20.35
N ASP A 136 -19.20 12.90 -19.54
CA ASP A 136 -17.87 13.42 -19.84
C ASP A 136 -16.77 12.62 -19.09
N LEU A 137 -17.14 11.52 -18.40
CA LEU A 137 -16.24 10.57 -17.73
C LEU A 137 -16.04 9.30 -18.59
N PRO A 138 -14.90 8.60 -18.47
CA PRO A 138 -14.70 7.30 -19.12
C PRO A 138 -15.84 6.31 -18.85
N ALA A 139 -16.25 5.57 -19.88
CA ALA A 139 -17.36 4.63 -19.77
C ALA A 139 -16.94 3.33 -19.06
N LEU A 140 -17.62 3.00 -17.97
CA LEU A 140 -17.44 1.77 -17.19
C LEU A 140 -18.73 0.92 -17.16
N PRO A 141 -19.00 0.12 -18.20
CA PRO A 141 -20.22 -0.68 -18.26
C PRO A 141 -20.17 -1.83 -17.25
N PRO A 142 -21.22 -2.07 -16.44
CA PRO A 142 -21.28 -3.21 -15.51
C PRO A 142 -21.26 -4.56 -16.23
N GLU A 143 -21.56 -4.60 -17.53
CA GLU A 143 -21.44 -5.79 -18.37
C GLU A 143 -20.04 -6.42 -18.34
N VAL A 144 -18.99 -5.70 -17.93
CA VAL A 144 -17.63 -6.25 -17.73
C VAL A 144 -17.61 -7.45 -16.77
N ILE A 145 -18.50 -7.48 -15.76
CA ILE A 145 -18.62 -8.58 -14.79
C ILE A 145 -19.00 -9.93 -15.45
N LEU A 146 -19.49 -9.89 -16.69
CA LEU A 146 -19.94 -11.06 -17.43
C LEU A 146 -18.87 -11.61 -18.38
N LEU A 147 -17.74 -10.90 -18.54
CA LEU A 147 -16.65 -11.37 -19.38
C LEU A 147 -16.05 -12.65 -18.79
N PRO A 148 -15.94 -13.74 -19.57
CA PRO A 148 -15.21 -14.92 -19.16
C PRO A 148 -13.73 -14.58 -18.89
N LYS A 149 -13.10 -15.28 -17.95
CA LYS A 149 -11.69 -15.03 -17.56
C LYS A 149 -10.65 -15.17 -18.68
N GLN A 150 -11.00 -15.85 -19.78
CA GLN A 150 -10.11 -15.97 -20.95
C GLN A 150 -10.22 -14.78 -21.90
N VAL A 151 -11.16 -13.87 -21.66
CA VAL A 151 -11.37 -12.67 -22.46
C VAL A 151 -10.60 -11.51 -21.83
N PRO A 152 -9.79 -10.76 -22.61
CA PRO A 152 -9.10 -9.58 -22.08
C PRO A 152 -10.06 -8.56 -21.47
N LEU A 153 -9.58 -7.83 -20.46
CA LEU A 153 -10.30 -6.81 -19.70
C LEU A 153 -11.41 -7.39 -18.81
N ASN A 154 -11.39 -8.70 -18.55
CA ASN A 154 -12.24 -9.25 -17.50
C ASN A 154 -11.77 -8.73 -16.13
N ILE A 155 -12.64 -8.78 -15.13
CA ILE A 155 -12.35 -8.17 -13.82
C ILE A 155 -11.11 -8.76 -13.12
N TYR A 156 -10.71 -9.99 -13.45
CA TYR A 156 -9.53 -10.65 -12.88
C TYR A 156 -8.23 -10.34 -13.63
N ASP A 157 -8.29 -9.54 -14.70
CA ASP A 157 -7.09 -8.91 -15.29
C ASP A 157 -6.64 -7.67 -14.49
N PHE A 158 -7.49 -7.16 -13.60
CA PHE A 158 -7.15 -6.11 -12.64
C PHE A 158 -6.63 -6.74 -11.36
N ALA A 159 -5.66 -6.07 -10.72
CA ALA A 159 -5.23 -6.40 -9.36
C ALA A 159 -6.39 -6.31 -8.36
N CYS A 160 -6.31 -6.99 -7.23
CA CYS A 160 -7.39 -7.08 -6.25
C CYS A 160 -7.93 -5.70 -5.78
N TRP A 161 -7.04 -4.72 -5.55
CA TRP A 161 -7.39 -3.36 -5.14
C TRP A 161 -8.18 -2.61 -6.21
N ALA A 162 -7.76 -2.74 -7.48
CA ALA A 162 -8.41 -2.12 -8.62
C ALA A 162 -9.70 -2.85 -8.99
N ARG A 163 -9.72 -4.19 -8.93
CA ARG A 163 -10.86 -5.04 -9.26
C ARG A 163 -12.10 -4.67 -8.45
N GLN A 164 -11.95 -4.57 -7.13
CA GLN A 164 -13.05 -4.23 -6.24
C GLN A 164 -13.58 -2.81 -6.51
N THR A 165 -12.68 -1.85 -6.69
CA THR A 165 -13.03 -0.47 -7.07
C THR A 165 -13.79 -0.44 -8.40
N VAL A 166 -13.28 -1.10 -9.43
CA VAL A 166 -13.87 -1.12 -10.79
C VAL A 166 -15.26 -1.76 -10.75
N VAL A 167 -15.43 -2.93 -10.11
CA VAL A 167 -16.74 -3.59 -10.03
C VAL A 167 -17.77 -2.65 -9.38
N SER A 168 -17.43 -2.03 -8.25
CA SER A 168 -18.31 -1.10 -7.56
C SER A 168 -18.60 0.17 -8.38
N LEU A 169 -17.60 0.76 -9.01
CA LEU A 169 -17.78 1.93 -9.88
C LEU A 169 -18.62 1.64 -11.11
N THR A 170 -18.58 0.44 -11.68
CA THR A 170 -19.47 0.10 -12.80
C THR A 170 -20.95 0.13 -12.39
N VAL A 171 -21.26 -0.21 -11.12
CA VAL A 171 -22.61 -0.10 -10.57
C VAL A 171 -22.99 1.38 -10.39
N VAL A 172 -22.11 2.17 -9.78
CA VAL A 172 -22.36 3.61 -9.56
C VAL A 172 -22.53 4.34 -10.90
N GLY A 173 -21.61 4.14 -11.85
CA GLY A 173 -21.62 4.74 -13.18
C GLY A 173 -22.81 4.32 -14.05
N ALA A 174 -23.37 3.14 -13.83
CA ALA A 174 -24.61 2.71 -14.50
C ALA A 174 -25.87 3.44 -13.98
N HIS A 175 -25.87 3.89 -12.72
CA HIS A 175 -26.98 4.65 -12.12
C HIS A 175 -26.84 6.15 -12.33
N ARG A 176 -25.61 6.66 -12.50
CA ARG A 176 -25.28 8.09 -12.66
C ARG A 176 -25.99 8.98 -11.63
N PRO A 177 -25.90 8.66 -10.33
CA PRO A 177 -26.67 9.40 -9.34
C PRO A 177 -26.07 10.80 -9.18
N VAL A 178 -26.95 11.76 -8.85
CA VAL A 178 -26.56 13.16 -8.63
C VAL A 178 -27.29 13.68 -7.40
N ARG A 179 -26.54 14.27 -6.48
CA ARG A 179 -27.06 15.04 -5.33
C ARG A 179 -26.50 16.46 -5.38
N SER A 180 -27.20 17.41 -4.77
CA SER A 180 -26.67 18.77 -4.63
C SER A 180 -26.01 18.91 -3.27
N MET A 181 -24.78 19.43 -3.25
CA MET A 181 -24.07 19.83 -2.03
C MET A 181 -24.32 21.31 -1.67
N GLY A 182 -25.11 22.03 -2.48
CA GLY A 182 -25.42 23.45 -2.25
C GLY A 182 -24.27 24.43 -2.53
N ILE A 183 -23.13 23.95 -3.03
CA ILE A 183 -21.97 24.75 -3.43
C ILE A 183 -21.63 24.54 -4.91
N ASN A 184 -20.96 25.51 -5.52
CA ASN A 184 -20.29 25.37 -6.81
C ASN A 184 -18.79 25.63 -6.63
N LEU A 185 -18.00 25.29 -7.66
CA LEU A 185 -16.55 25.43 -7.70
C LEU A 185 -16.12 26.21 -8.96
N ASP A 186 -16.95 27.15 -9.42
CA ASP A 186 -16.72 27.86 -10.69
C ASP A 186 -15.43 28.71 -10.63
N GLU A 187 -15.01 29.12 -9.43
CA GLU A 187 -13.82 29.91 -9.15
C GLU A 187 -12.49 29.20 -9.43
N ILE A 188 -12.49 27.85 -9.50
CA ILE A 188 -11.29 27.04 -9.78
C ILE A 188 -11.35 26.35 -11.16
N ARG A 189 -12.33 26.70 -11.99
CA ARG A 189 -12.41 26.24 -13.39
C ARG A 189 -11.56 27.09 -14.32
N THR A 190 -11.05 26.48 -15.38
CA THR A 190 -10.38 27.20 -16.48
C THR A 190 -11.00 26.93 -17.84
N GLY A 191 -11.83 25.87 -17.96
CA GLY A 191 -12.35 25.41 -19.24
C GLY A 191 -11.30 24.66 -20.09
N ALA A 192 -10.21 24.20 -19.47
CA ALA A 192 -9.24 23.32 -20.12
C ALA A 192 -9.90 22.03 -20.60
N THR A 193 -9.29 21.38 -21.59
CA THR A 193 -9.72 20.06 -22.05
C THR A 193 -9.19 19.00 -21.07
N PRO A 194 -10.06 18.08 -20.61
CA PRO A 194 -9.63 16.97 -19.76
C PRO A 194 -8.59 16.06 -20.43
N PRO A 195 -7.63 15.48 -19.69
CA PRO A 195 -6.54 14.68 -20.25
C PRO A 195 -7.02 13.50 -21.11
N GLU A 196 -8.03 12.74 -20.67
CA GLU A 196 -8.55 11.57 -21.40
C GLU A 196 -9.25 11.94 -22.72
N GLN A 197 -9.64 13.20 -22.88
CA GLN A 197 -10.24 13.74 -24.10
C GLN A 197 -9.19 14.23 -25.11
N GLU A 198 -7.93 14.35 -24.70
CA GLU A 198 -6.83 14.67 -25.60
C GLU A 198 -6.57 13.49 -26.56
N LEU A 199 -6.50 13.75 -27.86
CA LEU A 199 -6.42 12.67 -28.86
C LEU A 199 -5.04 11.99 -28.81
N ALA A 200 -5.03 10.70 -28.43
CA ALA A 200 -3.82 9.89 -28.51
C ALA A 200 -3.33 9.73 -29.96
N PRO A 201 -2.01 9.56 -30.20
CA PRO A 201 -1.46 9.46 -31.55
C PRO A 201 -2.11 8.32 -32.37
N PRO A 202 -2.36 8.51 -33.69
CA PRO A 202 -2.93 7.46 -34.52
C PRO A 202 -2.10 6.18 -34.52
N GLY A 203 -2.75 5.03 -34.28
CA GLY A 203 -2.12 3.72 -34.34
C GLY A 203 -1.68 3.14 -32.99
N THR A 204 -1.69 3.94 -31.92
CA THR A 204 -1.37 3.47 -30.55
C THR A 204 -2.48 2.64 -29.93
N VAL A 205 -2.16 1.93 -28.84
CA VAL A 205 -3.12 1.15 -28.04
C VAL A 205 -4.11 2.07 -27.33
N ALA A 206 -3.62 3.10 -26.63
CA ALA A 206 -4.43 4.20 -26.10
C ALA A 206 -5.44 4.76 -27.12
N ARG A 207 -5.07 4.96 -28.39
CA ARG A 207 -6.00 5.44 -29.43
C ARG A 207 -7.12 4.45 -29.75
N ARG A 208 -6.85 3.14 -29.66
CA ARG A 208 -7.89 2.11 -29.81
C ARG A 208 -8.82 2.10 -28.61
N PHE A 209 -8.29 2.27 -27.40
CA PHE A 209 -9.09 2.39 -26.19
C PHE A 209 -9.94 3.66 -26.14
N GLN A 210 -9.46 4.81 -26.64
CA GLN A 210 -10.29 5.99 -26.83
C GLN A 210 -11.47 5.75 -27.79
N ARG A 211 -11.26 4.97 -28.86
CA ARG A 211 -12.35 4.59 -29.78
C ARG A 211 -13.32 3.60 -29.15
N LEU A 212 -12.80 2.65 -28.35
CA LEU A 212 -13.63 1.72 -27.58
C LEU A 212 -14.50 2.52 -26.61
N ASP A 213 -13.91 3.44 -25.85
CA ASP A 213 -14.60 4.32 -24.93
C ASP A 213 -15.70 5.13 -25.64
N GLN A 214 -15.43 5.72 -26.81
CA GLN A 214 -16.45 6.39 -27.63
C GLN A 214 -17.61 5.45 -28.03
N ALA A 215 -17.31 4.19 -28.37
CA ALA A 215 -18.32 3.19 -28.68
C ALA A 215 -19.13 2.78 -27.44
N LEU A 216 -18.47 2.67 -26.29
CA LEU A 216 -19.12 2.40 -25.00
C LEU A 216 -20.03 3.54 -24.58
N HIS A 217 -19.63 4.80 -24.77
CA HIS A 217 -20.50 5.96 -24.58
C HIS A 217 -21.77 5.88 -25.44
N HIS A 218 -21.66 5.42 -26.69
CA HIS A 218 -22.84 5.20 -27.53
C HIS A 218 -23.74 4.09 -26.96
N TYR A 219 -23.16 3.02 -26.45
CA TYR A 219 -23.90 1.94 -25.78
C TYR A 219 -24.57 2.41 -24.48
N GLU A 220 -23.88 3.17 -23.63
CA GLU A 220 -24.40 3.70 -22.36
C GLU A 220 -25.61 4.62 -22.54
N ASN A 221 -25.74 5.29 -23.70
CA ASN A 221 -26.94 6.07 -24.01
C ASN A 221 -28.19 5.20 -24.19
N ARG A 222 -28.04 3.94 -24.60
CA ARG A 222 -29.13 2.98 -24.86
C ARG A 222 -28.70 1.54 -24.56
N PRO A 223 -28.41 1.19 -23.29
CA PRO A 223 -27.91 -0.14 -22.96
C PRO A 223 -29.02 -1.19 -23.11
N HIS A 224 -28.62 -2.43 -23.34
CA HIS A 224 -29.58 -3.52 -23.43
C HIS A 224 -30.14 -3.83 -22.04
N ARG A 225 -31.34 -3.32 -21.71
CA ARG A 225 -31.92 -3.30 -20.36
C ARG A 225 -31.83 -4.61 -19.58
N ARG A 226 -32.12 -5.75 -20.21
CA ARG A 226 -32.06 -7.06 -19.53
C ARG A 226 -30.63 -7.51 -19.21
N LEU A 227 -29.69 -7.14 -20.08
CA LEU A 227 -28.26 -7.45 -19.91
C LEU A 227 -27.68 -6.55 -18.82
N ARG A 228 -27.97 -5.24 -18.87
CA ARG A 228 -27.61 -4.26 -17.84
C ARG A 228 -28.06 -4.71 -16.45
N GLU A 229 -29.33 -5.04 -16.31
CA GLU A 229 -29.93 -5.44 -15.04
C GLU A 229 -29.41 -6.82 -14.56
N TRP A 230 -29.05 -7.73 -15.47
CA TRP A 230 -28.36 -8.97 -15.08
C TRP A 230 -26.95 -8.70 -14.56
N SER A 231 -26.21 -7.82 -15.25
CA SER A 231 -24.85 -7.43 -14.88
C SER A 231 -24.82 -6.73 -13.52
N LEU A 232 -25.76 -5.79 -13.29
CA LEU A 232 -25.91 -5.11 -12.00
C LEU A 232 -26.16 -6.07 -10.85
N ARG A 233 -27.04 -7.07 -11.02
CA ARG A 233 -27.25 -8.10 -10.00
C ARG A 233 -26.01 -8.95 -9.75
N ARG A 234 -25.24 -9.26 -10.81
CA ARG A 234 -24.02 -10.06 -10.68
C ARG A 234 -22.93 -9.28 -9.94
N ALA A 235 -22.76 -8.00 -10.26
CA ALA A 235 -21.85 -7.08 -9.57
C ALA A 235 -22.27 -6.88 -8.11
N GLU A 236 -23.56 -6.65 -7.84
CA GLU A 236 -24.11 -6.55 -6.48
C GLU A 236 -23.82 -7.80 -5.64
N GLN A 237 -24.07 -9.00 -6.19
CA GLN A 237 -23.73 -10.25 -5.52
C GLN A 237 -22.22 -10.42 -5.32
N TRP A 238 -21.41 -9.96 -6.28
CA TRP A 238 -19.96 -10.03 -6.20
C TRP A 238 -19.41 -9.15 -5.07
N ILE A 239 -19.92 -7.92 -4.94
CA ILE A 239 -19.60 -6.97 -3.87
C ILE A 239 -19.99 -7.54 -2.52
N ILE A 240 -21.25 -7.97 -2.35
CA ILE A 240 -21.75 -8.51 -1.07
C ILE A 240 -20.96 -9.73 -0.61
N ALA A 241 -20.57 -10.60 -1.55
CA ALA A 241 -19.83 -11.83 -1.23
C ALA A 241 -18.39 -11.59 -0.73
N ARG A 242 -17.88 -10.37 -0.86
CA ARG A 242 -16.49 -9.97 -0.53
C ARG A 242 -16.41 -8.95 0.60
N GLN A 243 -17.52 -8.67 1.28
CA GLN A 243 -17.46 -7.85 2.47
C GLN A 243 -16.77 -8.64 3.60
N GLU A 244 -15.77 -8.04 4.21
CA GLU A 244 -15.01 -8.60 5.33
C GLU A 244 -15.73 -8.40 6.68
N ALA A 245 -15.22 -9.02 7.74
CA ALA A 245 -15.90 -9.07 9.03
C ALA A 245 -15.96 -7.71 9.75
N ASP A 246 -15.04 -6.79 9.47
CA ASP A 246 -15.10 -5.41 9.94
C ASP A 246 -16.08 -4.55 9.10
N GLY A 247 -16.54 -5.07 7.97
CA GLY A 247 -17.40 -4.39 7.02
C GLY A 247 -16.67 -3.78 5.83
N CYS A 248 -15.34 -3.93 5.74
CA CYS A 248 -14.53 -3.42 4.65
C CYS A 248 -14.68 -4.24 3.36
N TRP A 249 -14.05 -3.72 2.31
CA TRP A 249 -13.80 -4.44 1.07
C TRP A 249 -12.32 -4.33 0.76
N GLY A 250 -11.59 -5.44 0.90
CA GLY A 250 -10.18 -5.50 0.54
C GLY A 250 -9.23 -4.74 1.46
N GLY A 251 -9.67 -4.32 2.65
CA GLY A 251 -8.78 -3.65 3.60
C GLY A 251 -8.30 -2.26 3.16
N ILE A 252 -8.94 -1.61 2.19
CA ILE A 252 -8.52 -0.29 1.71
C ILE A 252 -9.71 0.65 1.39
N GLN A 253 -9.49 1.97 1.53
CA GLN A 253 -10.53 2.98 1.39
C GLN A 253 -11.27 2.97 0.03
N PRO A 254 -10.60 2.92 -1.15
CA PRO A 254 -11.31 3.12 -2.41
C PRO A 254 -12.41 2.08 -2.70
N PRO A 255 -12.13 0.75 -2.69
CA PRO A 255 -13.18 -0.24 -2.88
C PRO A 255 -14.22 -0.23 -1.77
N TRP A 256 -13.88 0.14 -0.54
CA TRP A 256 -14.83 0.26 0.56
C TRP A 256 -15.88 1.34 0.26
N VAL A 257 -15.41 2.56 -0.04
CA VAL A 257 -16.28 3.71 -0.30
C VAL A 257 -17.16 3.49 -1.53
N TYR A 258 -16.59 2.98 -2.62
CA TYR A 258 -17.37 2.72 -3.82
C TYR A 258 -18.35 1.56 -3.65
N SER A 259 -18.05 0.55 -2.82
CA SER A 259 -18.99 -0.53 -2.50
C SER A 259 -20.18 -0.03 -1.67
N LEU A 260 -19.95 0.85 -0.69
CA LEU A 260 -21.03 1.52 0.05
C LEU A 260 -21.93 2.32 -0.90
N LEU A 261 -21.33 3.12 -1.80
CA LEU A 261 -22.08 3.89 -2.81
C LEU A 261 -22.87 2.96 -3.75
N ALA A 262 -22.24 1.90 -4.26
CA ALA A 262 -22.86 0.93 -5.16
C ALA A 262 -24.10 0.29 -4.51
N LEU A 263 -23.99 -0.22 -3.29
CA LEU A 263 -25.11 -0.83 -2.57
C LEU A 263 -26.21 0.19 -2.24
N TYR A 264 -25.82 1.40 -1.84
CA TYR A 264 -26.78 2.47 -1.57
C TYR A 264 -27.61 2.83 -2.82
N VAL A 265 -26.97 3.00 -3.99
CA VAL A 265 -27.70 3.32 -5.24
C VAL A 265 -28.51 2.14 -5.77
N ARG A 266 -28.17 0.91 -5.37
CA ARG A 266 -28.98 -0.31 -5.59
C ARG A 266 -30.21 -0.38 -4.67
N GLY A 267 -30.36 0.56 -3.75
CA GLY A 267 -31.55 0.73 -2.91
C GLY A 267 -31.45 0.10 -1.53
N TYR A 268 -30.24 -0.28 -1.09
CA TYR A 268 -30.03 -0.77 0.27
C TYR A 268 -30.21 0.39 1.27
N SER A 269 -30.97 0.14 2.33
CA SER A 269 -31.11 1.09 3.44
C SER A 269 -29.80 1.19 4.22
N LEU A 270 -29.48 2.37 4.76
CA LEU A 270 -28.33 2.56 5.66
C LEU A 270 -28.40 1.66 6.93
N HIS A 271 -29.60 1.17 7.27
CA HIS A 271 -29.80 0.21 8.36
C HIS A 271 -29.73 -1.26 7.91
N HIS A 272 -29.54 -1.52 6.62
CA HIS A 272 -29.29 -2.87 6.14
C HIS A 272 -27.95 -3.36 6.72
N PRO A 273 -27.85 -4.60 7.26
CA PRO A 273 -26.65 -5.06 7.96
C PRO A 273 -25.34 -4.80 7.23
N ILE A 274 -25.28 -5.10 5.93
CA ILE A 274 -24.10 -4.86 5.08
C ILE A 274 -23.66 -3.39 5.06
N LEU A 275 -24.59 -2.45 4.84
CA LEU A 275 -24.25 -1.02 4.82
C LEU A 275 -23.94 -0.50 6.23
N ALA A 276 -24.72 -0.93 7.24
CA ALA A 276 -24.52 -0.50 8.62
C ALA A 276 -23.15 -0.96 9.17
N GLN A 277 -22.76 -2.20 8.88
CA GLN A 277 -21.46 -2.75 9.24
C GLN A 277 -20.33 -2.04 8.49
N GLY A 278 -20.48 -1.85 7.17
CA GLY A 278 -19.48 -1.13 6.39
C GLY A 278 -19.27 0.32 6.84
N LEU A 279 -20.32 1.03 7.28
CA LEU A 279 -20.17 2.37 7.84
C LEU A 279 -19.52 2.35 9.24
N ALA A 280 -19.91 1.40 10.10
CA ALA A 280 -19.35 1.28 11.44
C ALA A 280 -17.86 0.89 11.42
N GLY A 281 -17.45 -0.01 10.53
CA GLY A 281 -16.04 -0.35 10.33
C GLY A 281 -15.23 0.83 9.81
N PHE A 282 -15.78 1.58 8.85
CA PHE A 282 -15.11 2.75 8.29
C PHE A 282 -14.92 3.86 9.34
N ASP A 283 -15.89 4.05 10.24
CA ASP A 283 -15.75 4.94 11.40
C ASP A 283 -14.63 4.48 12.35
N ALA A 284 -14.39 3.17 12.49
CA ALA A 284 -13.36 2.61 13.38
C ALA A 284 -11.92 2.88 12.91
N TRP A 285 -11.72 3.24 11.64
CA TRP A 285 -10.40 3.60 11.08
C TRP A 285 -10.05 5.08 11.27
N THR A 286 -10.92 5.81 11.96
CA THR A 286 -10.73 7.23 12.23
C THR A 286 -9.80 7.45 13.42
N ILE A 287 -8.81 8.32 13.25
CA ILE A 287 -8.00 8.87 14.34
C ILE A 287 -8.51 10.27 14.66
N VAL A 288 -8.90 10.49 15.93
CA VAL A 288 -9.29 11.80 16.45
C VAL A 288 -8.27 12.23 17.49
N GLU A 289 -7.59 13.34 17.21
CA GLU A 289 -6.59 13.91 18.08
C GLU A 289 -6.83 15.42 18.22
N ASP A 290 -6.92 15.89 19.46
CA ASP A 290 -7.38 17.24 19.80
C ASP A 290 -8.71 17.59 19.12
N ASP A 291 -8.65 18.47 18.12
CA ASP A 291 -9.78 18.99 17.36
C ASP A 291 -9.68 18.63 15.87
N MET A 292 -8.89 17.61 15.55
CA MET A 292 -8.59 17.16 14.20
C MET A 292 -9.00 15.70 14.04
N ARG A 293 -9.58 15.39 12.88
CA ARG A 293 -10.02 14.05 12.53
C ARG A 293 -9.41 13.66 11.19
N ARG A 294 -8.66 12.56 11.20
CA ARG A 294 -8.03 11.94 10.03
C ARG A 294 -8.45 10.47 9.92
N LEU A 295 -8.33 9.91 8.72
CA LEU A 295 -8.79 8.56 8.41
C LEU A 295 -7.63 7.79 7.77
N GLU A 296 -7.35 6.61 8.32
CA GLU A 296 -6.36 5.73 7.71
C GLU A 296 -6.92 5.13 6.42
N CYS A 297 -6.13 5.13 5.34
CA CYS A 297 -6.57 4.53 4.07
C CYS A 297 -6.59 3.00 4.12
N CYS A 298 -5.86 2.42 5.07
CA CYS A 298 -5.59 1.02 5.33
C CYS A 298 -4.97 0.92 6.74
N GLN A 299 -4.95 -0.25 7.37
CA GLN A 299 -4.32 -0.47 8.67
C GLN A 299 -3.33 -1.62 8.60
N SER A 300 -2.16 -1.48 9.24
CA SER A 300 -1.01 -2.39 9.10
C SER A 300 -0.73 -3.33 10.30
N PRO A 301 -1.71 -3.85 11.07
CA PRO A 301 -1.43 -4.54 12.33
C PRO A 301 -0.67 -5.87 12.15
N VAL A 302 -0.93 -6.65 11.09
CA VAL A 302 -0.24 -7.93 10.88
C VAL A 302 1.22 -7.67 10.52
N TRP A 303 1.43 -6.79 9.55
CA TRP A 303 2.73 -6.32 9.11
C TRP A 303 3.57 -5.70 10.24
N ASP A 304 2.99 -4.76 10.99
CA ASP A 304 3.66 -4.11 12.11
C ASP A 304 4.02 -5.13 13.22
N THR A 305 3.14 -6.10 13.46
CA THR A 305 3.37 -7.14 14.47
C THR A 305 4.50 -8.10 14.08
N CYS A 306 4.52 -8.61 12.85
CA CYS A 306 5.58 -9.55 12.43
C CYS A 306 6.95 -8.86 12.41
N LEU A 307 7.03 -7.64 11.89
CA LEU A 307 8.26 -6.84 11.92
C LEU A 307 8.68 -6.50 13.37
N ALA A 308 7.75 -6.14 14.25
CA ALA A 308 8.08 -5.89 15.65
C ALA A 308 8.67 -7.13 16.34
N LEU A 309 8.08 -8.31 16.12
CA LEU A 309 8.59 -9.57 16.67
C LEU A 309 9.99 -9.91 16.14
N ILE A 310 10.22 -9.74 14.84
CA ILE A 310 11.55 -9.94 14.22
C ILE A 310 12.57 -8.97 14.83
N ALA A 311 12.21 -7.69 14.96
CA ALA A 311 13.05 -6.65 15.55
C ALA A 311 13.41 -6.95 17.01
N LEU A 312 12.42 -7.36 17.82
CA LEU A 312 12.63 -7.71 19.23
C LEU A 312 13.52 -8.95 19.39
N ALA A 313 13.32 -9.98 18.56
CA ALA A 313 14.22 -11.13 18.50
C ALA A 313 15.65 -10.69 18.10
N ASP A 314 15.78 -9.82 17.10
CA ASP A 314 17.06 -9.23 16.72
C ASP A 314 17.69 -8.36 17.82
N ALA A 315 16.90 -7.78 18.71
CA ALA A 315 17.36 -7.03 19.88
C ALA A 315 17.66 -7.91 21.11
N GLY A 316 17.56 -9.23 20.97
CA GLY A 316 17.89 -10.21 22.00
C GLY A 316 16.78 -10.47 23.02
N VAL A 317 15.53 -10.14 22.71
CA VAL A 317 14.38 -10.65 23.49
C VAL A 317 14.29 -12.16 23.28
N GLY A 318 14.14 -12.91 24.38
CA GLY A 318 14.15 -14.37 24.32
C GLY A 318 12.90 -14.95 23.65
N PRO A 319 12.99 -16.14 23.02
CA PRO A 319 11.87 -16.78 22.34
C PRO A 319 10.74 -17.22 23.28
N ASP A 320 11.01 -17.31 24.59
CA ASP A 320 10.03 -17.65 25.63
C ASP A 320 9.43 -16.41 26.33
N ASP A 321 9.74 -15.19 25.87
CA ASP A 321 9.20 -13.97 26.46
C ASP A 321 7.68 -13.88 26.29
N SER A 322 6.98 -13.44 27.34
CA SER A 322 5.51 -13.41 27.34
C SER A 322 4.91 -12.44 26.31
N GLN A 323 5.59 -11.34 25.99
CA GLN A 323 5.14 -10.38 24.97
C GLN A 323 5.35 -10.95 23.57
N MET A 324 6.48 -11.62 23.33
CA MET A 324 6.74 -12.35 22.08
C MET A 324 5.67 -13.43 21.84
N GLU A 325 5.37 -14.23 22.86
CA GLU A 325 4.32 -15.26 22.80
C GLU A 325 2.92 -14.66 22.57
N ALA A 326 2.63 -13.49 23.15
CA ALA A 326 1.35 -12.81 22.92
C ALA A 326 1.19 -12.39 21.45
N GLY A 327 2.23 -11.80 20.85
CA GLY A 327 2.22 -11.43 19.43
C GLY A 327 2.14 -12.66 18.51
N ALA A 328 2.90 -13.72 18.79
CA ALA A 328 2.82 -14.97 18.03
C ALA A 328 1.42 -15.61 18.11
N ARG A 329 0.80 -15.60 19.28
CA ARG A 329 -0.57 -16.12 19.45
C ARG A 329 -1.55 -15.30 18.62
N TRP A 330 -1.44 -13.98 18.67
CA TRP A 330 -2.31 -13.11 17.90
C TRP A 330 -2.15 -13.34 16.39
N LEU A 331 -0.91 -13.40 15.87
CA LEU A 331 -0.65 -13.75 14.47
C LEU A 331 -1.24 -15.11 14.08
N MET A 332 -1.16 -16.11 14.97
CA MET A 332 -1.76 -17.43 14.75
C MET A 332 -3.30 -17.43 14.72
N ASP A 333 -3.93 -16.37 15.23
CA ASP A 333 -5.38 -16.17 15.13
C ASP A 333 -5.77 -15.39 13.87
N GLN A 334 -4.81 -14.71 13.23
CA GLN A 334 -4.97 -14.02 11.93
C GLN A 334 -4.72 -14.92 10.69
N GLU A 335 -4.44 -16.21 10.88
CA GLU A 335 -4.19 -17.11 9.76
C GLU A 335 -5.43 -17.27 8.86
N VAL A 336 -5.29 -16.94 7.58
CA VAL A 336 -6.35 -17.07 6.58
C VAL A 336 -6.45 -18.52 6.09
N GLN A 337 -7.55 -19.18 6.48
CA GLN A 337 -7.86 -20.56 6.08
C GLN A 337 -9.07 -20.65 5.12
N VAL A 338 -9.46 -19.54 4.51
CA VAL A 338 -10.54 -19.47 3.52
C VAL A 338 -10.00 -19.12 2.14
N VAL A 339 -10.76 -19.47 1.11
CA VAL A 339 -10.35 -19.23 -0.28
C VAL A 339 -10.72 -17.81 -0.68
N GLY A 340 -9.70 -17.05 -1.10
CA GLY A 340 -9.82 -15.69 -1.62
C GLY A 340 -9.89 -15.62 -3.14
N ASP A 341 -9.79 -14.41 -3.66
CA ASP A 341 -9.86 -14.13 -5.09
C ASP A 341 -8.66 -14.71 -5.89
N TRP A 342 -7.51 -14.87 -5.23
CA TRP A 342 -6.30 -15.50 -5.78
C TRP A 342 -6.56 -16.89 -6.39
N ALA A 343 -7.58 -17.60 -5.91
CA ALA A 343 -7.95 -18.91 -6.42
C ALA A 343 -8.53 -18.88 -7.84
N GLU A 344 -8.85 -17.72 -8.40
CA GLU A 344 -9.23 -17.60 -9.81
C GLU A 344 -8.08 -18.00 -10.74
N GLN A 345 -6.84 -17.72 -10.31
CA GLN A 345 -5.61 -18.14 -10.97
C GLN A 345 -5.09 -19.48 -10.44
N ARG A 346 -5.33 -19.81 -9.16
CA ARG A 346 -4.87 -21.04 -8.50
C ARG A 346 -6.03 -21.83 -7.86
N PRO A 347 -6.99 -22.39 -8.64
CA PRO A 347 -8.26 -22.93 -8.12
C PRO A 347 -8.17 -24.25 -7.33
N HIS A 348 -6.98 -24.85 -7.28
CA HIS A 348 -6.72 -26.11 -6.59
C HIS A 348 -5.70 -25.97 -5.46
N LEU A 349 -5.21 -24.75 -5.23
CA LEU A 349 -4.28 -24.45 -4.15
C LEU A 349 -5.06 -24.25 -2.85
N ALA A 350 -4.57 -24.83 -1.76
CA ALA A 350 -5.16 -24.68 -0.44
C ALA A 350 -4.78 -23.31 0.17
N PRO A 351 -5.67 -22.69 0.99
CA PRO A 351 -5.35 -21.44 1.69
C PRO A 351 -4.32 -21.67 2.81
N GLY A 352 -3.50 -20.66 3.08
CA GLY A 352 -2.50 -20.69 4.15
C GLY A 352 -1.72 -19.39 4.35
N GLY A 353 -2.31 -18.25 4.01
CA GLY A 353 -1.65 -16.94 4.07
C GLY A 353 -2.09 -16.10 5.26
N TRP A 354 -1.51 -14.90 5.35
CA TRP A 354 -1.91 -13.81 6.22
C TRP A 354 -2.20 -12.59 5.35
N ALA A 355 -3.06 -11.70 5.84
CA ALA A 355 -3.30 -10.41 5.21
C ALA A 355 -2.64 -9.30 6.04
N PHE A 356 -2.53 -8.12 5.45
CA PHE A 356 -1.98 -6.92 6.07
C PHE A 356 -2.82 -6.37 7.24
N GLU A 357 -4.16 -6.37 7.08
CA GLU A 357 -5.13 -5.78 8.01
C GLU A 357 -5.61 -6.75 9.11
N PHE A 358 -6.47 -6.25 10.02
CA PHE A 358 -7.19 -7.10 10.98
C PHE A 358 -8.20 -8.05 10.33
N GLU A 359 -8.88 -7.61 9.28
CA GLU A 359 -9.96 -8.37 8.63
C GLU A 359 -9.86 -8.20 7.12
N ASN A 360 -9.22 -9.16 6.44
CA ASN A 360 -9.07 -9.15 4.98
C ASN A 360 -8.87 -10.57 4.41
N ASN A 361 -9.72 -11.49 4.84
CA ASN A 361 -9.56 -12.93 4.59
C ASN A 361 -9.65 -13.33 3.11
N PHE A 362 -10.25 -12.52 2.24
CA PHE A 362 -10.29 -12.80 0.80
C PHE A 362 -9.03 -12.35 0.07
N TYR A 363 -8.15 -11.59 0.72
CA TYR A 363 -6.96 -10.99 0.12
C TYR A 363 -5.73 -11.12 1.02
N PRO A 364 -5.35 -12.35 1.45
CA PRO A 364 -4.01 -12.55 2.00
C PRO A 364 -2.96 -12.21 0.94
N ASP A 365 -1.82 -11.70 1.38
CA ASP A 365 -0.71 -11.30 0.53
C ASP A 365 0.57 -12.06 0.88
N LEU A 366 1.47 -12.10 -0.10
CA LEU A 366 2.68 -12.91 -0.07
C LEU A 366 3.78 -12.29 0.81
N ASP A 367 3.74 -10.99 1.03
CA ASP A 367 4.73 -10.28 1.81
C ASP A 367 4.48 -10.49 3.31
N ASP A 368 3.26 -10.20 3.79
CA ASP A 368 2.83 -10.48 5.15
C ASP A 368 2.98 -11.97 5.48
N THR A 369 2.59 -12.86 4.57
CA THR A 369 2.75 -14.31 4.78
C THR A 369 4.22 -14.69 4.99
N ALA A 370 5.15 -14.08 4.26
CA ALA A 370 6.58 -14.35 4.40
C ALA A 370 7.12 -13.85 5.74
N GLU A 371 6.87 -12.59 6.09
CA GLU A 371 7.37 -11.99 7.32
C GLU A 371 6.72 -12.59 8.57
N VAL A 372 5.43 -12.94 8.53
CA VAL A 372 4.76 -13.67 9.63
C VAL A 372 5.41 -15.03 9.86
N ALA A 373 5.74 -15.76 8.79
CA ALA A 373 6.42 -17.05 8.92
C ALA A 373 7.82 -16.91 9.54
N LEU A 374 8.58 -15.89 9.12
CA LEU A 374 9.89 -15.56 9.69
C LEU A 374 9.79 -15.14 11.17
N ALA A 375 8.76 -14.38 11.55
CA ALA A 375 8.50 -13.98 12.93
C ALA A 375 8.14 -15.19 13.82
N LEU A 376 7.19 -16.02 13.39
CA LEU A 376 6.72 -17.19 14.16
C LEU A 376 7.84 -18.20 14.41
N ARG A 377 8.78 -18.36 13.46
CA ARG A 377 9.95 -19.23 13.61
C ARG A 377 10.84 -18.82 14.79
N ARG A 378 10.88 -17.54 15.14
CA ARG A 378 11.76 -17.00 16.19
C ARG A 378 11.19 -17.14 17.61
N ILE A 379 10.02 -17.77 17.77
CA ILE A 379 9.25 -17.75 19.03
C ILE A 379 8.90 -19.18 19.45
N ASN A 380 9.08 -19.49 20.73
CA ASN A 380 8.73 -20.78 21.31
C ASN A 380 7.23 -20.81 21.67
N HIS A 381 6.38 -21.01 20.65
CA HIS A 381 4.95 -21.00 20.87
C HIS A 381 4.46 -22.16 21.75
N THR A 382 3.55 -21.88 22.67
CA THR A 382 2.99 -22.87 23.61
C THR A 382 2.33 -24.07 22.90
N ASP A 383 1.82 -23.86 21.69
CA ASP A 383 1.40 -24.92 20.76
C ASP A 383 2.25 -24.91 19.48
N ALA A 384 3.51 -25.33 19.59
CA ALA A 384 4.43 -25.46 18.46
C ALA A 384 3.89 -26.36 17.33
N ARG A 385 3.02 -27.34 17.63
CA ARG A 385 2.41 -28.20 16.60
C ARG A 385 1.37 -27.46 15.77
N LYS A 386 0.64 -26.51 16.36
CA LYS A 386 -0.28 -25.62 15.61
C LYS A 386 0.54 -24.72 14.69
N VAL A 387 1.61 -24.10 15.19
CA VAL A 387 2.50 -23.23 14.39
C VAL A 387 3.11 -23.99 13.22
N ASN A 388 3.75 -25.15 13.45
CA ASN A 388 4.38 -25.91 12.37
C ASN A 388 3.39 -26.30 11.25
N ARG A 389 2.13 -26.58 11.61
CA ARG A 389 1.09 -26.86 10.61
C ARG A 389 0.67 -25.61 9.84
N ALA A 390 0.68 -24.43 10.45
CA ALA A 390 0.40 -23.18 9.76
C ALA A 390 1.54 -22.83 8.80
N LEU A 391 2.80 -22.98 9.25
CA LEU A 391 3.97 -22.81 8.38
C LEU A 391 3.98 -23.79 7.19
N ASP A 392 3.55 -25.04 7.37
CA ASP A 392 3.40 -26.00 6.26
C ASP A 392 2.37 -25.55 5.22
N ARG A 393 1.23 -24.99 5.67
CA ARG A 393 0.23 -24.39 4.77
C ARG A 393 0.76 -23.14 4.07
N ALA A 394 1.49 -22.29 4.80
CA ALA A 394 2.11 -21.09 4.26
C ALA A 394 3.09 -21.42 3.14
N VAL A 395 3.98 -22.38 3.38
CA VAL A 395 4.94 -22.88 2.39
C VAL A 395 4.23 -23.48 1.18
N GLU A 396 3.15 -24.26 1.36
CA GLU A 396 2.36 -24.77 0.23
C GLU A 396 1.72 -23.64 -0.58
N TRP A 397 1.09 -22.67 0.10
CA TRP A 397 0.40 -21.55 -0.53
C TRP A 397 1.37 -20.64 -1.29
N VAL A 398 2.44 -20.16 -0.65
CA VAL A 398 3.45 -19.27 -1.25
C VAL A 398 4.09 -19.92 -2.48
N GLN A 399 4.48 -21.19 -2.42
CA GLN A 399 5.05 -21.88 -3.59
C GLN A 399 4.03 -22.03 -4.73
N GLY A 400 2.76 -22.29 -4.41
CA GLY A 400 1.68 -22.39 -5.40
C GLY A 400 1.33 -21.05 -6.07
N MET A 401 1.64 -19.94 -5.39
CA MET A 401 1.40 -18.58 -5.88
C MET A 401 2.55 -18.00 -6.73
N GLN A 402 3.66 -18.73 -6.91
CA GLN A 402 4.75 -18.28 -7.79
C GLN A 402 4.23 -18.03 -9.22
N CYS A 403 4.67 -16.93 -9.83
CA CYS A 403 4.34 -16.58 -11.20
C CYS A 403 5.12 -17.43 -12.20
N GLN A 404 4.68 -17.42 -13.45
CA GLN A 404 5.28 -18.21 -14.53
C GLN A 404 6.71 -17.77 -14.88
N ASP A 405 7.05 -16.51 -14.66
CA ASP A 405 8.39 -15.96 -14.85
C ASP A 405 9.36 -16.29 -13.69
N GLY A 406 8.83 -16.65 -12.52
CA GLY A 406 9.60 -17.08 -11.36
C GLY A 406 9.52 -16.13 -10.16
N GLY A 407 9.03 -14.91 -10.34
CA GLY A 407 8.83 -13.96 -9.25
C GLY A 407 7.50 -14.18 -8.51
N TRP A 408 7.30 -13.35 -7.49
CA TRP A 408 6.05 -13.25 -6.74
C TRP A 408 5.51 -11.82 -6.78
N ALA A 409 4.20 -11.73 -7.03
CA ALA A 409 3.40 -10.50 -6.90
C ALA A 409 2.88 -10.38 -5.46
N ALA A 410 2.15 -9.32 -5.12
CA ALA A 410 1.65 -9.16 -3.75
C ALA A 410 0.48 -10.12 -3.44
N PHE A 411 -0.53 -10.20 -4.30
CA PHE A 411 -1.79 -10.92 -4.03
C PHE A 411 -2.13 -11.98 -5.09
N ASP A 412 -1.96 -11.66 -6.37
CA ASP A 412 -2.47 -12.47 -7.48
C ASP A 412 -1.34 -12.98 -8.38
N ALA A 413 -1.24 -14.31 -8.53
CA ALA A 413 -0.28 -14.91 -9.43
C ALA A 413 -0.61 -14.59 -10.91
N ASP A 414 0.41 -14.22 -11.69
CA ASP A 414 0.33 -13.91 -13.13
C ASP A 414 -0.60 -12.71 -13.48
N ASN A 415 -0.86 -11.79 -12.56
CA ASN A 415 -1.65 -10.58 -12.82
C ASN A 415 -0.82 -9.50 -13.56
N CYS A 416 -0.47 -9.78 -14.81
CA CYS A 416 0.52 -9.00 -15.57
C CYS A 416 -0.03 -8.41 -16.87
N SER A 417 -1.35 -8.25 -17.00
CA SER A 417 -1.98 -7.82 -18.26
C SER A 417 -1.83 -6.30 -18.48
N PRO A 418 -1.00 -5.81 -19.40
CA PRO A 418 -0.81 -4.37 -19.59
C PRO A 418 -2.04 -3.69 -20.20
N LEU A 419 -3.02 -4.46 -20.68
CA LEU A 419 -4.18 -3.93 -21.40
C LEU A 419 -5.12 -3.11 -20.51
N VAL A 420 -5.22 -3.46 -19.22
CA VAL A 420 -6.11 -2.72 -18.31
C VAL A 420 -5.53 -1.35 -17.96
N ALA A 421 -4.20 -1.20 -17.91
CA ALA A 421 -3.52 0.06 -17.66
C ALA A 421 -3.68 1.08 -18.81
N GLU A 422 -4.03 0.62 -20.02
CA GLU A 422 -4.27 1.48 -21.19
C GLU A 422 -5.71 2.02 -21.27
N LEU A 423 -6.59 1.65 -20.33
CA LEU A 423 -7.95 2.15 -20.27
C LEU A 423 -7.97 3.63 -19.86
N PRO A 424 -8.81 4.49 -20.46
CA PRO A 424 -8.88 5.91 -20.09
C PRO A 424 -9.29 6.17 -18.64
N PHE A 425 -9.86 5.17 -17.98
CA PHE A 425 -10.19 5.20 -16.56
C PHE A 425 -8.95 5.10 -15.65
N CYS A 426 -7.89 4.46 -16.11
CA CYS A 426 -6.69 4.15 -15.33
C CYS A 426 -5.66 5.30 -15.46
N ASP A 427 -6.02 6.48 -14.96
CA ASP A 427 -5.16 7.67 -14.94
C ASP A 427 -4.50 7.95 -13.57
N PHE A 428 -4.62 7.00 -12.64
CA PHE A 428 -4.08 7.06 -11.29
C PHE A 428 -3.70 5.66 -10.79
N GLY A 429 -2.46 5.53 -10.34
CA GLY A 429 -1.91 4.36 -9.68
C GLY A 429 -1.71 3.15 -10.59
N GLU A 430 -1.20 2.07 -9.99
CA GLU A 430 -1.06 0.78 -10.65
C GLU A 430 -2.39 0.02 -10.61
N VAL A 431 -2.73 -0.67 -11.70
CA VAL A 431 -4.00 -1.43 -11.82
C VAL A 431 -3.78 -2.92 -12.04
N ILE A 432 -2.53 -3.34 -12.06
CA ILE A 432 -2.07 -4.73 -12.14
C ILE A 432 -1.10 -5.04 -11.01
N ASP A 433 -0.95 -6.33 -10.73
CA ASP A 433 -0.10 -6.88 -9.67
C ASP A 433 0.97 -7.80 -10.27
N PRO A 434 1.97 -7.23 -10.99
CA PRO A 434 3.07 -8.02 -11.50
C PRO A 434 4.06 -8.37 -10.36
N PRO A 435 4.89 -9.42 -10.55
CA PRO A 435 5.98 -9.70 -9.64
C PRO A 435 6.89 -8.52 -9.35
N SER A 436 7.39 -8.41 -8.12
CA SER A 436 8.30 -7.34 -7.69
C SER A 436 9.49 -7.88 -6.88
N ALA A 437 10.60 -7.12 -6.89
CA ALA A 437 11.86 -7.53 -6.27
C ALA A 437 11.78 -7.65 -4.75
N ASP A 438 11.06 -6.75 -4.09
CA ASP A 438 10.83 -6.78 -2.65
C ASP A 438 10.04 -8.02 -2.22
N VAL A 439 8.86 -8.26 -2.79
CA VAL A 439 8.03 -9.43 -2.43
C VAL A 439 8.75 -10.74 -2.77
N THR A 440 9.41 -10.80 -3.93
CA THR A 440 10.19 -11.98 -4.31
C THR A 440 11.35 -12.22 -3.33
N ALA A 441 12.01 -11.16 -2.85
CA ALA A 441 13.08 -11.28 -1.87
C ALA A 441 12.58 -11.82 -0.52
N HIS A 442 11.49 -11.27 0.04
CA HIS A 442 10.95 -11.75 1.32
C HIS A 442 10.49 -13.21 1.23
N VAL A 443 9.86 -13.61 0.12
CA VAL A 443 9.47 -15.01 -0.12
C VAL A 443 10.69 -15.94 -0.21
N ILE A 444 11.76 -15.54 -0.90
CA ILE A 444 13.01 -16.32 -0.96
C ILE A 444 13.60 -16.47 0.44
N GLU A 445 13.68 -15.37 1.22
CA GLU A 445 14.18 -15.42 2.60
C GLU A 445 13.34 -16.39 3.43
N MET A 446 12.00 -16.27 3.42
CA MET A 446 11.09 -17.22 4.09
C MET A 446 11.38 -18.68 3.71
N LEU A 447 11.40 -19.02 2.42
CA LEU A 447 11.55 -20.40 1.97
C LEU A 447 12.90 -20.98 2.36
N CYS A 448 13.98 -20.23 2.19
CA CYS A 448 15.34 -20.67 2.54
C CYS A 448 15.51 -20.87 4.06
N GLU A 449 14.96 -19.93 4.84
CA GLU A 449 15.02 -19.98 6.29
C GLU A 449 14.21 -21.19 6.85
N LEU A 450 13.10 -21.56 6.22
CA LEU A 450 12.26 -22.70 6.66
C LEU A 450 12.75 -24.09 6.18
N ASP A 451 13.49 -24.19 5.06
CA ASP A 451 13.99 -25.47 4.53
C ASP A 451 15.04 -26.14 5.47
N GLY A 452 15.81 -25.32 6.20
CA GLY A 452 16.91 -25.79 7.07
C GLY A 452 16.50 -26.28 8.46
N ASP A 453 15.23 -26.17 8.84
CA ASP A 453 14.86 -26.03 10.25
C ASP A 453 14.52 -27.33 10.99
N GLY A 454 14.68 -28.48 10.33
CA GLY A 454 14.33 -29.78 10.91
C GLY A 454 12.82 -30.00 11.13
N LEU A 455 11.99 -29.05 10.69
CA LEU A 455 10.53 -29.10 10.74
C LEU A 455 9.93 -30.08 9.71
N GLY A 456 10.73 -30.51 8.72
CA GLY A 456 10.29 -31.41 7.65
C GLY A 456 9.32 -30.76 6.66
N LEU A 457 9.32 -29.43 6.60
CA LEU A 457 8.59 -28.64 5.60
C LEU A 457 9.13 -28.98 4.20
N LYS A 458 8.25 -29.01 3.21
CA LYS A 458 8.61 -29.37 1.83
C LYS A 458 8.77 -28.11 1.00
N VAL A 459 9.95 -27.53 1.07
CA VAL A 459 10.38 -26.49 0.13
C VAL A 459 10.91 -27.19 -1.13
N ASP A 460 10.41 -26.80 -2.29
CA ASP A 460 10.92 -27.25 -3.59
C ASP A 460 12.09 -26.36 -3.99
N PRO A 461 13.32 -26.90 -4.10
CA PRO A 461 14.49 -26.11 -4.50
C PRO A 461 14.30 -25.44 -5.87
N VAL A 462 13.52 -26.02 -6.77
CA VAL A 462 13.26 -25.43 -8.10
C VAL A 462 12.47 -24.12 -7.98
N VAL A 463 11.59 -24.01 -6.99
CA VAL A 463 10.82 -22.78 -6.74
C VAL A 463 11.77 -21.66 -6.29
N VAL A 464 12.66 -21.96 -5.35
CA VAL A 464 13.68 -21.01 -4.86
C VAL A 464 14.64 -20.62 -5.99
N ASP A 465 15.17 -21.58 -6.74
CA ASP A 465 16.10 -21.33 -7.85
C ASP A 465 15.49 -20.40 -8.92
N ARG A 466 14.20 -20.58 -9.24
CA ARG A 466 13.48 -19.69 -10.16
C ARG A 466 13.30 -18.29 -9.61
N GLY A 467 13.02 -18.16 -8.31
CA GLY A 467 12.95 -16.88 -7.61
C GLY A 467 14.28 -16.15 -7.64
N VAL A 468 15.36 -16.83 -7.28
CA VAL A 468 16.72 -16.27 -7.29
C VAL A 468 17.13 -15.84 -8.70
N GLN A 469 16.79 -16.64 -9.72
CA GLN A 469 17.05 -16.30 -11.12
C GLN A 469 16.28 -15.03 -11.52
N TRP A 470 14.97 -14.98 -11.24
CA TRP A 470 14.14 -13.82 -11.52
C TRP A 470 14.67 -12.56 -10.83
N LEU A 471 14.97 -12.65 -9.53
CA LEU A 471 15.54 -11.53 -8.77
C LEU A 471 16.89 -11.08 -9.34
N SER A 472 17.70 -12.01 -9.83
CA SER A 472 18.97 -11.68 -10.48
C SER A 472 18.80 -10.96 -11.82
N ASP A 473 17.77 -11.33 -12.58
CA ASP A 473 17.45 -10.73 -13.88
C ASP A 473 16.86 -9.31 -13.72
N GLU A 474 16.22 -9.03 -12.59
CA GLU A 474 15.66 -7.71 -12.23
C GLU A 474 16.69 -6.76 -11.57
N GLN A 475 17.96 -7.17 -11.44
CA GLN A 475 18.99 -6.27 -10.94
C GLN A 475 19.29 -5.17 -11.96
N GLU A 476 19.27 -3.92 -11.50
CA GLU A 476 19.58 -2.74 -12.32
C GLU A 476 21.05 -2.70 -12.75
N ASP A 477 21.35 -1.93 -13.81
CA ASP A 477 22.71 -1.77 -14.32
C ASP A 477 23.68 -1.18 -13.28
N ASP A 478 23.18 -0.36 -12.35
CA ASP A 478 23.97 0.22 -11.25
C ASP A 478 24.14 -0.74 -10.06
N GLY A 479 23.45 -1.88 -10.06
CA GLY A 479 23.48 -2.90 -9.02
C GLY A 479 22.33 -2.84 -8.02
N SER A 480 21.46 -1.83 -8.09
CA SER A 480 20.28 -1.72 -7.21
C SER A 480 19.10 -2.59 -7.66
N TRP A 481 18.08 -2.67 -6.82
CA TRP A 481 16.76 -3.24 -7.17
C TRP A 481 15.66 -2.25 -6.86
N TYR A 482 14.66 -2.18 -7.74
CA TYR A 482 13.48 -1.34 -7.56
C TYR A 482 12.63 -1.77 -6.36
N GLY A 483 12.18 -0.81 -5.55
CA GLY A 483 11.27 -1.05 -4.42
C GLY A 483 9.83 -0.70 -4.79
N ARG A 484 8.97 -1.71 -4.93
CA ARG A 484 7.58 -1.53 -5.35
C ARG A 484 6.69 -1.03 -4.21
N TRP A 485 6.95 -1.47 -2.98
CA TRP A 485 6.13 -1.18 -1.80
C TRP A 485 6.85 -0.33 -0.73
N GLY A 486 8.18 -0.21 -0.82
CA GLY A 486 8.99 0.69 0.00
C GLY A 486 9.91 1.56 -0.86
N ALA A 487 10.15 2.78 -0.42
CA ALA A 487 10.84 3.80 -1.20
C ALA A 487 12.37 3.73 -1.09
N ASN A 488 13.09 3.50 -2.18
CA ASN A 488 12.70 2.86 -3.44
C ASN A 488 13.80 1.85 -3.74
N TYR A 489 14.89 2.30 -4.36
CA TYR A 489 16.03 1.47 -4.66
C TYR A 489 16.80 1.04 -3.41
N ILE A 490 16.81 1.86 -2.35
CA ILE A 490 17.39 1.49 -1.06
C ILE A 490 16.60 0.35 -0.41
N TYR A 491 15.28 0.40 -0.50
CA TYR A 491 14.39 -0.65 0.02
C TYR A 491 14.55 -1.96 -0.76
N GLY A 492 14.37 -1.92 -2.09
CA GLY A 492 14.49 -3.11 -2.93
C GLY A 492 15.86 -3.77 -2.81
N THR A 493 16.94 -2.98 -2.76
CA THR A 493 18.31 -3.49 -2.53
C THR A 493 18.49 -4.02 -1.10
N GLY A 494 17.86 -3.36 -0.14
CA GLY A 494 17.80 -3.74 1.27
C GLY A 494 17.19 -5.12 1.51
N ALA A 495 16.17 -5.49 0.70
CA ALA A 495 15.52 -6.80 0.73
C ALA A 495 16.27 -7.85 -0.13
N ALA A 496 16.70 -7.47 -1.34
CA ALA A 496 17.31 -8.40 -2.29
C ALA A 496 18.63 -9.02 -1.79
N ILE A 497 19.48 -8.24 -1.13
CA ILE A 497 20.77 -8.75 -0.63
C ILE A 497 20.56 -9.86 0.43
N PRO A 498 19.81 -9.64 1.54
CA PRO A 498 19.51 -10.70 2.51
C PRO A 498 18.94 -11.96 1.86
N ALA A 499 17.96 -11.82 0.95
CA ALA A 499 17.35 -12.95 0.26
C ALA A 499 18.36 -13.78 -0.54
N LEU A 500 19.25 -13.13 -1.31
CA LEU A 500 20.30 -13.81 -2.05
C LEU A 500 21.27 -14.55 -1.12
N ILE A 501 21.66 -13.93 0.00
CA ILE A 501 22.53 -14.55 0.99
C ILE A 501 21.86 -15.76 1.66
N SER A 502 20.57 -15.66 2.04
CA SER A 502 19.80 -16.78 2.58
C SER A 502 19.64 -17.92 1.57
N ALA A 503 19.58 -17.61 0.27
CA ALA A 503 19.62 -18.61 -0.81
C ALA A 503 21.01 -19.23 -1.05
N GLY A 504 22.02 -18.84 -0.26
CA GLY A 504 23.37 -19.39 -0.35
C GLY A 504 24.25 -18.74 -1.43
N ILE A 505 23.84 -17.60 -1.99
CA ILE A 505 24.70 -16.82 -2.88
C ILE A 505 25.87 -16.24 -2.05
N PRO A 506 27.14 -16.45 -2.47
CA PRO A 506 28.28 -15.93 -1.74
C PRO A 506 28.30 -14.40 -1.65
N THR A 507 28.86 -13.86 -0.57
CA THR A 507 28.98 -12.41 -0.36
C THR A 507 29.94 -11.73 -1.35
N ASP A 508 30.80 -12.49 -2.04
CA ASP A 508 31.70 -12.04 -3.09
C ASP A 508 31.15 -12.23 -4.51
N ASP A 509 29.90 -12.68 -4.65
CA ASP A 509 29.19 -12.74 -5.94
C ASP A 509 29.03 -11.33 -6.53
N ASP A 510 29.20 -11.22 -7.85
CA ASP A 510 29.16 -9.94 -8.56
C ASP A 510 27.85 -9.16 -8.32
N ARG A 511 26.72 -9.86 -8.17
CA ARG A 511 25.41 -9.23 -7.88
C ARG A 511 25.44 -8.51 -6.53
N VAL A 512 25.91 -9.20 -5.49
CA VAL A 512 26.02 -8.67 -4.12
C VAL A 512 27.04 -7.54 -4.06
N VAL A 513 28.22 -7.73 -4.67
CA VAL A 513 29.30 -6.73 -4.67
C VAL A 513 28.88 -5.44 -5.37
N ARG A 514 28.17 -5.52 -6.51
CA ARG A 514 27.65 -4.32 -7.21
C ARG A 514 26.64 -3.57 -6.35
N ALA A 515 25.72 -4.29 -5.73
CA ALA A 515 24.70 -3.72 -4.87
C ALA A 515 25.27 -3.03 -3.62
N CYS A 516 26.25 -3.65 -2.94
CA CYS A 516 26.94 -3.00 -1.82
C CYS A 516 27.69 -1.73 -2.27
N LYS A 517 28.39 -1.77 -3.41
CA LYS A 517 29.06 -0.58 -3.97
C LYS A 517 28.07 0.54 -4.30
N TRP A 518 26.89 0.18 -4.78
CA TRP A 518 25.82 1.15 -5.01
C TRP A 518 25.38 1.80 -3.70
N LEU A 519 25.06 1.01 -2.66
CA LEU A 519 24.69 1.53 -1.34
C LEU A 519 25.78 2.44 -0.77
N GLU A 520 27.06 2.05 -0.85
CA GLU A 520 28.19 2.89 -0.45
C GLU A 520 28.23 4.22 -1.21
N SER A 521 27.92 4.21 -2.51
CA SER A 521 27.96 5.41 -3.36
C SER A 521 26.83 6.41 -3.09
N VAL A 522 25.72 5.95 -2.50
CA VAL A 522 24.55 6.77 -2.18
C VAL A 522 24.41 7.09 -0.68
N GLN A 523 25.40 6.72 0.15
CA GLN A 523 25.43 7.13 1.55
C GLN A 523 25.58 8.65 1.67
N ASN A 524 24.76 9.28 2.50
CA ASN A 524 24.83 10.71 2.74
C ASN A 524 26.10 11.09 3.53
N ASN A 525 26.45 12.38 3.50
CA ASN A 525 27.62 12.91 4.21
C ASN A 525 27.50 12.78 5.73
N ASP A 526 26.28 12.76 6.26
CA ASP A 526 26.00 12.55 7.69
C ASP A 526 26.14 11.08 8.13
N GLY A 527 26.26 10.15 7.18
CA GLY A 527 26.41 8.71 7.44
C GLY A 527 25.12 7.92 7.29
N GLY A 528 23.96 8.58 7.21
CA GLY A 528 22.69 7.90 6.96
C GLY A 528 22.45 7.64 5.48
N TRP A 529 21.28 7.06 5.20
CA TRP A 529 20.72 6.89 3.87
C TRP A 529 19.31 7.46 3.82
N GLY A 530 18.97 8.02 2.66
CA GLY A 530 17.69 8.63 2.41
C GLY A 530 17.33 8.53 0.93
N GLU A 531 16.06 8.26 0.63
CA GLU A 531 15.55 8.26 -0.73
C GLU A 531 14.17 8.89 -0.78
N ASP A 532 14.06 9.99 -1.53
CA ASP A 532 12.82 10.74 -1.65
C ASP A 532 11.85 10.06 -2.64
N MET A 533 10.55 10.22 -2.41
CA MET A 533 9.50 9.66 -3.27
C MET A 533 9.58 10.13 -4.74
N ARG A 534 10.27 11.24 -5.02
CA ARG A 534 10.61 11.66 -6.40
C ARG A 534 11.43 10.60 -7.16
N SER A 535 12.09 9.67 -6.47
CA SER A 535 12.84 8.55 -7.06
C SER A 535 11.99 7.71 -8.03
N TYR A 536 10.68 7.60 -7.79
CA TYR A 536 9.76 6.85 -8.67
C TYR A 536 9.55 7.48 -10.04
N THR A 537 9.68 8.79 -10.16
CA THR A 537 9.37 9.53 -11.41
C THR A 537 10.59 10.27 -11.98
N ASN A 538 11.68 10.37 -11.22
CA ASN A 538 12.89 11.04 -11.63
C ASN A 538 14.15 10.28 -11.17
N GLN A 539 14.90 9.77 -12.16
CA GLN A 539 16.14 9.02 -11.95
C GLN A 539 17.22 9.79 -11.18
N GLU A 540 17.20 11.12 -11.17
CA GLU A 540 18.16 11.93 -10.41
C GLU A 540 18.01 11.77 -8.89
N TRP A 541 16.87 11.26 -8.43
CA TRP A 541 16.55 11.02 -7.03
C TRP A 541 16.81 9.58 -6.58
N ARG A 542 17.31 8.70 -7.47
CA ARG A 542 17.67 7.31 -7.13
C ARG A 542 18.69 7.28 -5.99
N GLY A 543 18.30 6.66 -4.88
CA GLY A 543 19.09 6.59 -3.64
C GLY A 543 19.40 7.97 -3.03
N ARG A 544 18.62 9.01 -3.31
CA ARG A 544 18.88 10.36 -2.80
C ARG A 544 17.69 10.95 -2.07
N GLY A 545 17.96 11.50 -0.88
CA GLY A 545 16.99 12.11 0.01
C GLY A 545 17.66 12.46 1.33
N GLU A 546 16.91 13.15 2.21
CA GLU A 546 17.34 13.34 3.59
C GLU A 546 17.45 11.99 4.30
N SER A 547 18.48 11.81 5.13
CA SER A 547 18.67 10.54 5.84
C SER A 547 17.47 10.24 6.75
N THR A 548 16.93 9.03 6.64
CA THR A 548 15.81 8.56 7.46
C THR A 548 16.20 7.32 8.27
N PRO A 549 15.62 7.10 9.46
CA PRO A 549 15.91 5.92 10.27
C PRO A 549 15.58 4.61 9.56
N SER A 550 14.45 4.52 8.86
CA SER A 550 14.08 3.28 8.16
C SER A 550 14.99 2.98 6.97
N GLN A 551 15.27 3.96 6.10
CA GLN A 551 16.14 3.73 4.93
C GLN A 551 17.61 3.52 5.31
N THR A 552 18.09 4.20 6.35
CA THR A 552 19.41 3.92 6.95
C THR A 552 19.47 2.48 7.45
N ALA A 553 18.42 2.01 8.12
CA ALA A 553 18.35 0.64 8.59
C ALA A 553 18.30 -0.38 7.45
N TRP A 554 17.57 -0.14 6.36
CA TRP A 554 17.55 -1.04 5.19
C TRP A 554 18.93 -1.21 4.56
N ALA A 555 19.66 -0.11 4.35
CA ALA A 555 21.03 -0.16 3.85
C ALA A 555 21.95 -0.93 4.81
N LEU A 556 21.80 -0.73 6.13
CA LEU A 556 22.56 -1.47 7.14
C LEU A 556 22.24 -2.96 7.16
N LEU A 557 20.96 -3.35 7.03
CA LEU A 557 20.53 -4.75 6.98
C LEU A 557 21.20 -5.46 5.80
N ALA A 558 21.20 -4.84 4.62
CA ALA A 558 21.88 -5.35 3.44
C ALA A 558 23.40 -5.47 3.63
N LEU A 559 24.08 -4.41 4.10
CA LEU A 559 25.52 -4.42 4.29
C LEU A 559 25.96 -5.44 5.35
N VAL A 560 25.19 -5.60 6.44
CA VAL A 560 25.45 -6.61 7.46
C VAL A 560 25.26 -8.01 6.90
N ALA A 561 24.17 -8.27 6.15
CA ALA A 561 23.95 -9.57 5.50
C ALA A 561 25.06 -9.92 4.50
N ALA A 562 25.60 -8.93 3.79
CA ALA A 562 26.74 -9.08 2.89
C ALA A 562 28.11 -9.27 3.59
N GLY A 563 28.14 -9.40 4.92
CA GLY A 563 29.39 -9.58 5.68
C GLY A 563 30.26 -8.32 5.77
N ARG A 564 29.65 -7.13 5.68
CA ARG A 564 30.34 -5.83 5.70
C ARG A 564 30.10 -5.04 6.99
N ALA A 565 29.80 -5.73 8.11
CA ALA A 565 29.49 -5.09 9.38
C ALA A 565 30.63 -4.19 9.90
N GLY A 566 31.88 -4.64 9.72
CA GLY A 566 33.09 -3.93 10.12
C GLY A 566 33.58 -2.84 9.15
N GLU A 567 32.91 -2.58 8.04
CA GLU A 567 33.31 -1.54 7.09
C GLU A 567 32.94 -0.13 7.58
N GLU A 568 33.70 0.89 7.14
CA GLU A 568 33.50 2.27 7.58
C GLU A 568 32.11 2.81 7.20
N THR A 569 31.64 2.48 5.99
CA THR A 569 30.30 2.84 5.50
C THR A 569 29.23 2.36 6.48
N THR A 570 29.28 1.09 6.90
CA THR A 570 28.33 0.50 7.85
C THR A 570 28.43 1.16 9.23
N ARG A 571 29.65 1.38 9.74
CA ARG A 571 29.85 2.05 11.05
C ARG A 571 29.29 3.47 11.07
N ARG A 572 29.40 4.23 9.97
CA ARG A 572 28.83 5.57 9.86
C ARG A 572 27.30 5.56 9.92
N GLY A 573 26.64 4.58 9.30
CA GLY A 573 25.18 4.41 9.41
C GLY A 573 24.73 4.07 10.81
N VAL A 574 25.44 3.16 11.48
CA VAL A 574 25.17 2.82 12.89
C VAL A 574 25.36 4.04 13.79
N ALA A 575 26.42 4.82 13.57
CA ALA A 575 26.65 6.07 14.30
C ALA A 575 25.51 7.07 14.07
N TRP A 576 25.04 7.22 12.84
CA TRP A 576 23.91 8.10 12.51
C TRP A 576 22.64 7.71 13.27
N LEU A 577 22.29 6.42 13.32
CA LEU A 577 21.13 5.95 14.11
C LEU A 577 21.28 6.29 15.60
N VAL A 578 22.48 6.09 16.17
CA VAL A 578 22.76 6.39 17.58
C VAL A 578 22.70 7.89 17.88
N GLU A 579 23.19 8.72 16.97
CA GLU A 579 23.23 10.19 17.12
C GLU A 579 21.86 10.84 16.98
N ASN A 580 20.97 10.25 16.18
CA ASN A 580 19.62 10.77 15.90
C ASN A 580 18.51 10.12 16.74
N GLN A 581 18.83 9.22 17.68
CA GLN A 581 17.83 8.64 18.58
C GLN A 581 17.28 9.69 19.56
N ARG A 582 15.96 9.78 19.66
CA ARG A 582 15.26 10.63 20.63
C ARG A 582 15.48 10.15 22.07
N ARG A 583 15.04 10.96 23.04
CA ARG A 583 15.17 10.68 24.49
C ARG A 583 14.25 9.58 25.03
N ASP A 584 13.18 9.26 24.32
CA ASP A 584 12.25 8.16 24.62
C ASP A 584 12.67 6.83 23.98
N GLY A 585 13.72 6.80 23.15
CA GLY A 585 14.19 5.60 22.46
C GLY A 585 13.67 5.47 21.02
N ASP A 586 12.81 6.40 20.60
CA ASP A 586 12.23 6.49 19.25
C ASP A 586 13.14 7.29 18.29
N TRP A 587 12.72 7.42 17.03
CA TRP A 587 13.31 8.32 16.04
C TRP A 587 12.23 9.22 15.42
N ASP A 588 12.64 10.39 14.93
CA ASP A 588 11.76 11.22 14.11
C ASP A 588 11.92 10.82 12.64
N GLU A 589 10.80 10.64 11.94
CA GLU A 589 10.78 10.35 10.51
C GLU A 589 9.51 10.98 9.91
N PRO A 590 9.54 12.28 9.55
CA PRO A 590 8.41 12.92 8.87
C PRO A 590 8.31 12.51 7.40
N TRP A 591 9.42 12.03 6.82
CA TRP A 591 9.49 11.56 5.46
C TRP A 591 8.72 10.25 5.29
N TYR A 592 8.09 10.11 4.13
CA TYR A 592 7.38 8.90 3.79
C TYR A 592 8.42 7.92 3.26
N THR A 593 8.27 6.65 3.59
CA THR A 593 9.18 5.58 3.14
C THR A 593 8.45 4.35 2.60
N GLY A 594 7.10 4.35 2.64
CA GLY A 594 6.26 3.34 1.98
C GLY A 594 5.59 3.86 0.71
N THR A 595 5.19 2.93 -0.14
CA THR A 595 4.58 3.21 -1.45
C THR A 595 3.38 2.32 -1.66
N GLY A 596 2.20 2.89 -1.91
CA GLY A 596 1.05 2.12 -2.38
C GLY A 596 1.07 1.99 -3.90
N PHE A 597 1.16 3.12 -4.61
CA PHE A 597 1.28 3.17 -6.06
C PHE A 597 2.43 4.08 -6.47
N SER A 598 3.40 3.51 -7.16
CA SER A 598 4.59 4.22 -7.62
C SER A 598 4.20 5.45 -8.45
N GLY A 599 4.68 6.63 -8.06
CA GLY A 599 4.35 7.90 -8.73
C GLY A 599 3.14 8.63 -8.13
N ASP A 600 2.15 7.91 -7.63
CA ASP A 600 0.80 8.47 -7.41
C ASP A 600 0.30 8.41 -5.96
N PHE A 601 0.70 7.41 -5.18
CA PHE A 601 0.19 7.21 -3.81
C PHE A 601 1.27 6.67 -2.87
N TYR A 602 1.59 7.45 -1.85
CA TYR A 602 2.67 7.15 -0.90
C TYR A 602 2.13 7.00 0.52
N ILE A 603 2.86 6.23 1.30
CA ILE A 603 2.47 5.83 2.64
C ILE A 603 3.60 6.14 3.62
N ARG A 604 3.26 6.66 4.78
CA ARG A 604 4.15 6.73 5.93
C ARG A 604 3.70 5.71 6.96
N TYR A 605 4.49 4.64 7.07
CA TYR A 605 4.40 3.65 8.12
C TYR A 605 5.06 4.22 9.37
N HIS A 606 4.27 4.70 10.34
CA HIS A 606 4.84 5.37 11.51
C HIS A 606 5.76 4.47 12.35
N LEU A 607 5.55 3.16 12.33
CA LEU A 607 6.35 2.21 13.09
C LEU A 607 7.73 1.93 12.47
N TYR A 608 7.93 2.18 11.16
CA TYR A 608 9.18 1.89 10.44
C TYR A 608 10.41 2.58 11.05
N ARG A 609 10.23 3.81 11.52
CA ARG A 609 11.28 4.59 12.21
C ARG A 609 11.81 3.93 13.48
N LEU A 610 11.12 2.91 13.99
CA LEU A 610 11.49 2.18 15.19
C LEU A 610 11.87 0.72 14.88
N VAL A 611 11.02 -0.04 14.18
CA VAL A 611 11.27 -1.48 13.97
C VAL A 611 12.54 -1.74 13.16
N PHE A 612 12.78 -0.99 12.08
CA PHE A 612 13.95 -1.21 11.25
C PHE A 612 15.27 -0.82 11.95
N PRO A 613 15.40 0.34 12.63
CA PRO A 613 16.58 0.61 13.44
C PRO A 613 16.86 -0.45 14.51
N VAL A 614 15.82 -0.96 15.18
CA VAL A 614 15.97 -2.04 16.17
C VAL A 614 16.54 -3.30 15.51
N MET A 615 16.00 -3.73 14.36
CA MET A 615 16.54 -4.85 13.60
C MET A 615 17.99 -4.62 13.19
N ALA A 616 18.29 -3.49 12.55
CA ALA A 616 19.61 -3.18 12.00
C ALA A 616 20.69 -3.12 13.08
N LEU A 617 20.42 -2.42 14.20
CA LEU A 617 21.34 -2.33 15.33
C LEU A 617 21.54 -3.70 15.99
N GLY A 618 20.48 -4.49 16.14
CA GLY A 618 20.54 -5.84 16.69
C GLY A 618 21.37 -6.81 15.85
N ARG A 619 21.14 -6.85 14.53
CA ARG A 619 21.91 -7.67 13.58
C ARG A 619 23.37 -7.22 13.51
N TRP A 620 23.63 -5.90 13.47
CA TRP A 620 24.99 -5.37 13.45
C TRP A 620 25.77 -5.73 14.72
N MET A 621 25.15 -5.62 15.91
CA MET A 621 25.81 -5.99 17.17
C MET A 621 26.19 -7.47 17.22
N ARG A 622 25.34 -8.38 16.71
CA ARG A 622 25.68 -9.79 16.60
C ARG A 622 26.85 -10.03 15.64
N ALA A 623 26.80 -9.46 14.44
CA ALA A 623 27.86 -9.62 13.45
C ALA A 623 29.23 -9.13 13.98
N MET A 624 29.25 -7.98 14.67
CA MET A 624 30.47 -7.45 15.30
C MET A 624 30.99 -8.32 16.45
N ALA A 625 30.12 -9.05 17.14
CA ALA A 625 30.52 -9.99 18.20
C ALA A 625 31.10 -11.29 17.63
N ASP A 626 30.60 -11.75 16.48
CA ASP A 626 31.12 -12.93 15.78
C ASP A 626 32.49 -12.68 15.12
N GLU A 627 32.79 -11.42 14.78
CA GLU A 627 34.10 -10.97 14.26
C GLU A 627 35.18 -10.74 15.34
N ALA A 628 34.79 -10.62 16.63
CA ALA A 628 35.66 -10.25 17.76
C ALA A 628 36.25 -11.46 18.48
#